data_AF-A0A954G0K7-F1
#
_entry.id   AF-A0A954G0K7-F1
#
_cell.length_a   1.000
_cell.length_b   1.000
_cell.length_c   1.000
_cell.angle_alpha   90.00
_cell.angle_beta   90.00
_cell.angle_gamma   90.00
#
_symmetry.space_group_name_H-M   'P 1'
#
loop_
_entity.id
_entity.type
_entity.pdbx_description
1 polymer ?
#
loop_
_entity_poly.entity_id
_entity_poly.type
_entity_poly.pdbx_seq_one_letter_code
_entity_poly.pdbx_strand_id
1 'polypeptide(L)'
;EVYGKLRGPAENVSVLATAYSEPSERGTGEHEPIMMTIDYGKGRVFHTTLGHDTTALQGTGFQITLQRGTEWAATGKVTQPIPKVKWNDNEPTVQTP
;
A
#
# COMPACT_ATOMS: atom_id res chain seq x y z
N GLU A 1 -4.28 4.28 -9.52
CA GLU A 1 -4.77 3.01 -10.10
C GLU A 1 -5.01 2.00 -8.98
N VAL A 2 -5.98 1.10 -9.16
CA VAL A 2 -6.13 -0.11 -8.31
C VAL A 2 -5.70 -1.29 -9.16
N TYR A 3 -4.54 -1.88 -8.83
CA TYR A 3 -4.05 -3.05 -9.56
C TYR A 3 -4.97 -4.23 -9.26
N GLY A 4 -5.31 -5.00 -10.29
CA GLY A 4 -6.14 -6.20 -10.14
C GLY A 4 -5.64 -7.34 -11.00
N LYS A 5 -6.14 -8.55 -10.71
CA LYS A 5 -5.73 -9.80 -11.38
C LYS A 5 -4.21 -10.05 -11.28
N LEU A 6 -3.59 -9.67 -10.16
CA LEU A 6 -2.19 -9.98 -9.88
C LEU A 6 -1.98 -11.50 -9.93
N ARG A 7 -0.83 -11.93 -10.46
CA ARG A 7 -0.47 -13.35 -10.57
C ARG A 7 0.94 -13.58 -10.04
N GLY A 8 1.13 -14.74 -9.44
CA GLY A 8 2.39 -15.19 -8.88
C GLY A 8 2.16 -16.45 -8.05
N PRO A 9 3.22 -17.00 -7.44
CA PRO A 9 3.10 -18.21 -6.62
C PRO A 9 2.32 -17.96 -5.31
N ALA A 10 2.18 -16.69 -4.89
CA ALA A 10 1.53 -16.28 -3.63
C ALA A 10 2.11 -16.97 -2.37
N GLU A 11 3.36 -17.41 -2.44
CA GLU A 11 4.07 -18.03 -1.33
C GLU A 11 4.48 -16.97 -0.29
N ASN A 12 4.24 -17.26 0.99
CA ASN A 12 4.61 -16.41 2.14
C ASN A 12 4.11 -14.97 2.06
N VAL A 13 2.97 -14.76 1.41
CA VAL A 13 2.31 -13.45 1.33
C VAL A 13 1.44 -13.23 2.56
N SER A 14 1.65 -12.13 3.28
CA SER A 14 0.68 -11.61 4.24
C SER A 14 0.07 -10.33 3.70
N VAL A 15 -1.26 -10.31 3.54
CA VAL A 15 -1.99 -9.12 3.07
C VAL A 15 -2.18 -8.16 4.23
N LEU A 16 -1.74 -6.91 4.05
CA LEU A 16 -1.89 -5.83 5.03
C LEU A 16 -3.11 -4.95 4.71
N ALA A 17 -3.42 -4.76 3.43
CA ALA A 17 -4.58 -4.00 2.99
C ALA A 17 -5.06 -4.46 1.61
N THR A 18 -6.37 -4.33 1.40
CA THR A 18 -7.03 -4.53 0.11
C THR A 18 -7.76 -3.26 -0.32
N ALA A 19 -8.02 -3.12 -1.61
CA ALA A 19 -8.92 -2.10 -2.15
C ALA A 19 -9.98 -2.76 -3.03
N TYR A 20 -11.22 -2.29 -2.92
CA TYR A 20 -12.29 -2.76 -3.81
C TYR A 20 -12.05 -2.21 -5.23
N SER A 21 -12.03 -3.10 -6.21
CA SER A 21 -11.83 -2.76 -7.62
C SER A 21 -13.18 -2.57 -8.31
N GLU A 22 -13.68 -1.33 -8.30
CA GLU A 22 -15.03 -0.96 -8.74
C GLU A 22 -15.31 -1.34 -10.22
N PRO A 23 -16.30 -2.22 -10.51
CA PRO A 23 -16.63 -2.61 -11.88
C PRO A 23 -17.04 -1.45 -12.80
N SER A 24 -17.68 -0.40 -12.27
CA SER A 24 -18.03 0.79 -13.07
C SER A 24 -16.79 1.52 -13.58
N GLU A 25 -15.67 1.41 -12.86
CA GLU A 25 -14.35 1.94 -13.24
C GLU A 25 -13.49 0.90 -13.96
N ARG A 26 -14.12 -0.11 -14.58
CA ARG A 26 -13.48 -1.24 -15.28
C ARG A 26 -12.65 -2.14 -14.35
N GLY A 27 -12.96 -2.13 -13.05
CA GLY A 27 -12.38 -2.98 -12.03
C GLY A 27 -12.88 -4.43 -12.09
N THR A 28 -12.34 -5.27 -11.21
CA THR A 28 -12.63 -6.71 -11.17
C THR A 28 -13.88 -7.09 -10.40
N GLY A 29 -14.41 -6.19 -9.56
CA GLY A 29 -15.47 -6.49 -8.59
C GLY A 29 -14.97 -7.19 -7.33
N GLU A 30 -13.65 -7.25 -7.13
CA GLU A 30 -13.01 -7.95 -6.03
C GLU A 30 -12.26 -6.99 -5.10
N HIS A 31 -11.95 -7.45 -3.89
CA HIS A 31 -10.98 -6.80 -3.01
C HIS A 31 -9.55 -7.22 -3.37
N GLU A 32 -8.87 -6.38 -4.13
CA GLU A 32 -7.52 -6.65 -4.63
C GLU A 32 -6.46 -6.33 -3.57
N PRO A 33 -5.43 -7.17 -3.36
CA PRO A 33 -4.32 -6.84 -2.46
C PRO A 33 -3.52 -5.63 -2.95
N ILE A 34 -3.40 -4.60 -2.12
CA ILE A 34 -2.66 -3.37 -2.45
C ILE A 34 -1.42 -3.14 -1.59
N MET A 35 -1.36 -3.76 -0.42
CA MET A 35 -0.19 -3.76 0.45
C MET A 35 0.02 -5.14 1.04
N MET A 36 1.24 -5.66 0.93
CA MET A 36 1.60 -7.01 1.36
C MET A 36 3.01 -7.05 1.95
N THR A 37 3.26 -8.02 2.82
CA THR A 37 4.61 -8.47 3.12
C THR A 37 4.89 -9.82 2.47
N ILE A 38 6.12 -10.03 2.01
CA ILE A 38 6.56 -11.29 1.41
C ILE A 38 7.91 -11.66 2.02
N ASP A 39 7.99 -12.85 2.60
CA ASP A 39 9.26 -13.41 3.04
C ASP A 39 9.93 -14.13 1.87
N TYR A 40 11.09 -13.62 1.45
CA TYR A 40 11.87 -14.20 0.35
C TYR A 40 13.29 -14.52 0.80
N GLY A 41 13.55 -15.81 1.05
CA GLY A 41 14.81 -16.26 1.65
C GLY A 41 15.01 -15.65 3.03
N LYS A 42 16.05 -14.81 3.18
CA LYS A 42 16.32 -14.05 4.42
C LYS A 42 15.81 -12.60 4.36
N GLY A 43 15.23 -12.20 3.23
CA GLY A 43 14.76 -10.84 2.98
C GLY A 43 13.32 -10.64 3.43
N ARG A 44 13.03 -9.43 3.95
CA ARG A 44 11.69 -8.93 4.19
C ARG A 44 11.30 -8.00 3.06
N VAL A 45 10.24 -8.31 2.34
CA VAL A 45 9.73 -7.47 1.24
C VAL A 45 8.45 -6.78 1.69
N PHE A 46 8.42 -5.45 1.61
CA PHE A 46 7.18 -4.69 1.64
C PHE A 46 6.77 -4.38 0.19
N HIS A 47 5.61 -4.86 -0.23
CA HIS A 47 5.08 -4.65 -1.58
C HIS A 47 3.86 -3.73 -1.48
N THR A 48 3.88 -2.63 -2.23
CA THR A 48 2.72 -1.74 -2.44
C THR A 48 2.49 -1.55 -3.93
N THR A 49 1.23 -1.61 -4.37
CA THR A 49 0.85 -1.37 -5.78
C THR A 49 0.46 0.09 -6.03
N LEU A 50 0.55 0.94 -5.02
CA LEU A 50 0.18 2.35 -5.09
C LEU A 50 1.35 3.20 -5.62
N GLY A 51 1.05 4.43 -6.07
CA GLY A 51 2.06 5.42 -6.46
C GLY A 51 2.40 5.47 -7.95
N HIS A 52 1.39 5.32 -8.83
CA HIS A 52 1.55 5.33 -10.30
C HIS A 52 2.30 6.57 -10.86
N ASP A 53 2.02 7.75 -10.31
CA ASP A 53 2.56 9.03 -10.81
C ASP A 53 2.82 10.02 -9.66
N THR A 54 3.34 11.19 -9.99
CA THR A 54 3.69 12.24 -9.02
C THR A 54 2.50 12.69 -8.17
N THR A 55 1.29 12.72 -8.73
CA THR A 55 0.07 13.05 -7.98
C THR A 55 -0.26 11.96 -6.96
N ALA A 56 -0.17 10.68 -7.33
CA ALA A 56 -0.38 9.58 -6.41
C ALA A 56 0.66 9.55 -5.28
N LEU A 57 1.92 9.89 -5.58
CA LEU A 57 3.00 9.98 -4.57
C LEU A 57 2.78 11.10 -3.53
N GLN A 58 1.94 12.11 -3.83
CA GLN A 58 1.60 13.17 -2.89
C GLN A 58 0.60 12.73 -1.81
N GLY A 59 -0.09 11.60 -2.00
CA GLY A 59 -1.06 11.10 -1.02
C GLY A 59 -0.42 10.79 0.32
N THR A 60 -0.91 11.39 1.40
CA THR A 60 -0.39 11.23 2.76
C THR A 60 -0.38 9.76 3.20
N GLY A 61 -1.43 9.00 2.86
CA GLY A 61 -1.49 7.56 3.12
C GLY A 61 -0.38 6.78 2.41
N PHE A 62 -0.08 7.12 1.15
CA PHE A 62 1.01 6.50 0.40
C PHE A 62 2.36 6.82 1.06
N GLN A 63 2.63 8.09 1.38
CA GLN A 63 3.90 8.51 1.98
C GLN A 63 4.16 7.85 3.33
N ILE A 64 3.14 7.79 4.20
CA ILE A 64 3.23 7.14 5.51
C ILE A 64 3.52 5.64 5.36
N THR A 65 2.78 4.95 4.49
CA THR A 65 2.93 3.50 4.33
C THR A 65 4.25 3.14 3.65
N LEU A 66 4.72 3.94 2.69
CA LEU A 66 6.04 3.79 2.10
C LEU A 66 7.16 3.95 3.15
N GLN A 67 7.12 4.99 3.98
CA GLN A 67 8.11 5.22 5.03
C GLN A 67 8.12 4.08 6.07
N ARG A 68 6.94 3.67 6.56
CA ARG A 68 6.82 2.59 7.55
C ARG A 68 7.20 1.23 6.98
N GLY A 69 6.76 0.92 5.77
CA GLY A 69 7.12 -0.30 5.06
C GLY A 69 8.61 -0.41 4.79
N THR A 70 9.26 0.72 4.43
CA THR A 70 10.72 0.80 4.26
C THR A 70 11.46 0.55 5.57
N GLU A 71 11.04 1.19 6.67
CA GLU A 71 11.63 0.96 8.00
C GLU A 71 11.50 -0.50 8.43
N TRP A 72 10.32 -1.09 8.24
CA TRP A 72 10.07 -2.50 8.55
C TRP A 72 10.90 -3.46 7.69
N ALA A 73 11.00 -3.21 6.38
CA ALA A 73 11.83 -4.01 5.50
C ALA A 73 13.30 -3.98 5.97
N ALA A 74 13.82 -2.80 6.33
CA ALA A 74 15.20 -2.64 6.80
C ALA A 74 15.45 -3.25 8.19
N THR A 75 14.53 -3.07 9.15
CA THR A 75 14.82 -3.32 10.58
C THR A 75 13.98 -4.42 11.21
N GLY A 76 12.87 -4.82 10.58
CA GLY A 76 11.84 -5.70 11.15
C GLY A 76 10.93 -5.00 12.16
N LYS A 77 11.04 -3.68 12.33
CA LYS A 77 10.25 -2.87 13.28
C LYS A 77 9.72 -1.62 12.60
N VAL A 78 8.65 -1.06 13.17
CA VAL A 78 8.17 0.29 12.86
C VAL A 78 8.22 1.08 14.14
N THR A 79 9.08 2.10 14.21
CA THR A 79 9.24 2.96 15.40
C THR A 79 8.62 4.34 15.21
N GLN A 80 8.23 4.68 13.98
CA GLN A 80 7.47 5.89 13.69
C GLN A 80 6.17 5.93 14.52
N PRO A 81 5.86 7.04 15.22
CA PRO A 81 4.62 7.18 15.96
C PRO A 81 3.41 7.12 15.03
N ILE A 82 2.24 6.81 15.57
CA ILE A 82 0.99 6.86 14.80
C ILE A 82 0.79 8.31 14.32
N PRO A 83 0.72 8.56 13.00
CA PRO A 83 0.64 9.90 12.48
C PRO A 83 -0.72 10.50 12.81
N LYS A 84 -0.72 11.77 13.24
CA LYS A 84 -1.95 12.54 13.49
C LYS A 84 -2.41 13.15 12.17
N VAL A 85 -3.25 12.41 11.46
CA VAL A 85 -3.81 12.84 10.17
C VAL A 85 -5.32 12.93 10.29
N LYS A 86 -5.90 14.03 9.82
CA LYS A 86 -7.33 14.10 9.56
C LYS A 86 -7.57 13.52 8.17
N TRP A 87 -8.25 12.38 8.11
CA TRP A 87 -8.56 11.68 6.86
C TRP A 87 -9.85 12.22 6.24
N ASN A 88 -9.91 12.18 4.91
CA ASN A 88 -11.11 12.46 4.14
C ASN A 88 -11.52 11.18 3.39
N ASP A 89 -12.81 10.83 3.39
CA ASP A 89 -13.27 9.54 2.87
C ASP A 89 -13.35 9.48 1.34
N ASN A 90 -13.46 10.63 0.66
CA ASN A 90 -13.75 10.69 -0.79
C ASN A 90 -12.80 11.62 -1.58
N GLU A 91 -11.75 12.13 -0.94
CA GLU A 91 -10.73 12.95 -1.59
C GLU A 91 -9.35 12.62 -1.03
N PRO A 92 -8.28 12.71 -1.85
CA PRO A 92 -6.94 12.46 -1.38
C PRO A 92 -6.58 13.42 -0.24
N THR A 93 -6.22 12.88 0.92
CA THR A 93 -5.51 13.67 1.93
C THR A 93 -4.09 13.90 1.43
N VAL A 94 -3.75 15.16 1.18
CA VAL A 94 -2.40 15.62 0.83
C VAL A 94 -1.96 16.60 1.90
N GLN A 95 -0.82 16.32 2.53
CA GLN A 95 -0.21 17.26 3.47
C GLN A 95 0.66 18.25 2.69
N THR A 96 0.44 19.53 2.96
CA THR A 96 1.33 20.60 2.49
C THR A 96 2.72 20.39 3.13
N PRO A 97 3.83 20.62 2.40
CA PRO A 97 5.18 20.54 2.94
C PRO A 97 5.39 21.37 4.21
#